data_AF-A0A2H0QGG8-F1
#
_entry.id   AF-A0A2H0QGG8-F1
#
_cell.length_a   1.000
_cell.length_b   1.000
_cell.length_c   1.000
_cell.angle_alpha   90.00
_cell.angle_beta   90.00
_cell.angle_gamma   90.00
#
_symmetry.space_group_name_H-M   'P 1'
#
loop_
_entity.id
_entity.type
_entity.pdbx_description
1 polymer ?
#
loop_
_entity_poly.entity_id
_entity_poly.type
_entity_poly.pdbx_seq_one_letter_code
_entity_poly.pdbx_strand_id
1 'polypeptide(L)'
;MHPSVKLTPWKEILPFQENENLFLVDISIEPELFLQVLSDDSQSYLQEWIRDGLVVCPLPDEIEAWNLNEDATFPTIQVGEMAFVLIEV
;
A
#
# COMPACT_ATOMS: atom_id res chain seq x y z
N MET A 1 -5.01 -9.34 -15.18
CA MET A 1 -3.90 -9.86 -14.36
C MET A 1 -4.43 -9.92 -12.93
N HIS A 2 -4.35 -11.06 -12.25
CA HIS A 2 -4.68 -11.10 -10.82
C HIS A 2 -3.56 -10.38 -10.08
N PRO A 3 -3.86 -9.32 -9.30
CA PRO A 3 -2.85 -8.70 -8.47
C PRO A 3 -2.42 -9.73 -7.41
N SER A 4 -1.12 -9.87 -7.21
CA SER A 4 -0.55 -10.77 -6.22
C SER A 4 0.43 -9.98 -5.38
N VAL A 5 0.51 -10.30 -4.10
CA VAL A 5 1.50 -9.71 -3.20
C VAL A 5 2.89 -10.08 -3.70
N LYS A 6 3.75 -9.08 -3.90
CA LYS A 6 5.15 -9.25 -4.27
C LYS A 6 6.03 -8.52 -3.29
N LEU A 7 7.17 -9.11 -2.94
CA LEU A 7 8.21 -8.38 -2.23
C LEU A 7 8.89 -7.44 -3.22
N THR A 8 8.65 -6.15 -3.07
CA THR A 8 9.14 -5.10 -3.96
C THR A 8 10.11 -4.20 -3.18
N PRO A 9 11.31 -3.90 -3.71
CA PRO A 9 12.25 -2.99 -3.06
C PRO A 9 11.73 -1.55 -3.06
N TRP A 10 12.06 -0.78 -2.02
CA TRP A 10 11.61 0.60 -1.81
C TRP A 10 11.87 1.48 -3.03
N LYS A 11 13.05 1.37 -3.64
CA LYS A 11 13.38 2.12 -4.87
C LYS A 11 12.40 1.93 -6.03
N GLU A 12 11.70 0.79 -6.11
CA GLU A 12 10.65 0.55 -7.10
C GLU A 12 9.28 1.08 -6.65
N ILE A 13 9.08 1.26 -5.34
CA ILE A 13 7.87 1.80 -4.72
C ILE A 13 7.91 3.34 -4.68
N LEU A 14 9.09 3.94 -4.55
CA LEU A 14 9.34 5.39 -4.51
C LEU A 14 8.56 6.20 -5.56
N PRO A 15 8.54 5.84 -6.86
CA PRO A 15 7.77 6.61 -7.85
C PRO A 15 6.26 6.64 -7.54
N PHE A 16 5.70 5.65 -6.85
CA PHE A 16 4.29 5.70 -6.43
C PHE A 16 4.07 6.69 -5.29
N GLN A 17 5.04 6.84 -4.40
CA GLN A 17 5.02 7.85 -3.33
C GLN A 17 5.04 9.26 -3.90
N GLU A 18 5.90 9.53 -4.88
CA GLU A 18 6.02 10.86 -5.51
C GLU A 18 4.74 11.28 -6.24
N ASN A 19 3.95 10.32 -6.72
CA ASN A 19 2.67 10.56 -7.39
C ASN A 19 1.46 10.52 -6.45
N GLU A 20 1.67 10.54 -5.12
CA GLU A 20 0.61 10.44 -4.10
C GLU A 20 -0.27 9.18 -4.26
N ASN A 21 0.29 8.14 -4.87
CA ASN A 21 -0.38 6.88 -5.21
C ASN A 21 0.15 5.70 -4.36
N LEU A 22 0.71 6.01 -3.18
CA LEU A 22 1.25 5.05 -2.23
C LEU A 22 0.40 5.02 -0.97
N PHE A 23 -0.08 3.84 -0.62
CA PHE A 23 -0.84 3.61 0.60
C PHE A 23 -0.24 2.46 1.41
N LEU A 24 -0.35 2.54 2.72
CA LEU A 24 0.00 1.51 3.67
C LEU A 24 -1.29 0.77 4.05
N VAL A 25 -1.24 -0.55 4.02
CA VAL A 25 -2.38 -1.43 4.31
C VAL A 25 -1.98 -2.37 5.44
N ASP A 26 -2.82 -2.46 6.46
CA ASP A 26 -2.58 -3.38 7.56
C ASP A 26 -2.62 -4.83 7.08
N ILE A 27 -1.68 -5.65 7.56
CA ILE A 27 -1.60 -7.08 7.20
C ILE A 27 -2.84 -7.89 7.62
N SER A 28 -3.70 -7.38 8.51
CA SER A 28 -4.96 -8.03 8.89
C SER A 28 -5.98 -8.01 7.75
N ILE A 29 -5.83 -7.10 6.77
CA ILE A 29 -6.67 -7.10 5.58
C ILE A 29 -6.14 -8.14 4.59
N GLU A 30 -6.95 -9.14 4.29
CA GLU A 30 -6.59 -10.12 3.27
C GLU A 30 -6.41 -9.44 1.90
N PRO A 31 -5.26 -9.63 1.21
CA PRO A 31 -4.98 -9.03 -0.09
C PRO A 31 -6.09 -9.26 -1.11
N GLU A 32 -6.67 -10.46 -1.14
CA GLU A 32 -7.75 -10.80 -2.07
C GLU A 32 -9.02 -9.98 -1.81
N LEU A 33 -9.39 -9.79 -0.54
CA LEU A 33 -10.52 -8.94 -0.13
C LEU A 33 -10.26 -7.48 -0.48
N PHE A 34 -9.04 -6.98 -0.19
CA PHE A 34 -8.63 -5.62 -0.53
C PHE A 34 -8.76 -5.34 -2.03
N LEU A 35 -8.28 -6.27 -2.85
CA LEU A 35 -8.37 -6.19 -4.31
C LEU A 35 -9.80 -6.25 -4.83
N GLN A 36 -10.65 -7.06 -4.19
CA GLN A 36 -12.07 -7.11 -4.52
C GLN A 36 -12.74 -5.77 -4.23
N VAL A 37 -12.49 -5.16 -3.06
CA VAL A 37 -13.05 -3.85 -2.68
C VAL A 37 -12.59 -2.74 -3.63
N LEU A 38 -11.31 -2.73 -4.01
CA LEU A 38 -10.78 -1.79 -5.00
C LEU A 38 -11.41 -1.98 -6.38
N SER A 39 -11.68 -3.23 -6.78
CA SER A 39 -12.26 -3.53 -8.10
C SER A 39 -13.76 -3.21 -8.19
N ASP A 40 -14.47 -3.31 -7.07
CA ASP A 40 -15.93 -3.12 -6.99
C ASP A 40 -16.33 -1.63 -6.83
N ASP A 41 -15.37 -0.70 -6.86
CA ASP A 41 -15.55 0.73 -6.52
C ASP A 41 -16.24 0.92 -5.16
N SER A 42 -15.96 0.00 -4.23
CA SER A 42 -16.62 -0.07 -2.93
C SER A 42 -16.03 0.97 -1.96
N GLN A 43 -16.24 2.25 -2.25
CA GLN A 43 -15.69 3.38 -1.50
C GLN A 43 -16.05 3.33 -0.01
N SER A 44 -17.21 2.77 0.34
CA SER A 44 -17.65 2.63 1.75
C SER A 44 -16.69 1.79 2.58
N TYR A 45 -16.21 0.67 2.06
CA TYR A 45 -15.26 -0.21 2.76
C TYR A 45 -13.89 0.44 2.88
N LEU A 46 -13.43 1.10 1.81
CA LEU A 46 -12.16 1.82 1.82
C LEU A 46 -12.17 2.95 2.85
N GLN A 47 -13.26 3.72 2.91
CA GLN A 47 -13.48 4.77 3.92
C GLN A 47 -13.50 4.20 5.33
N GLU A 48 -14.13 3.03 5.53
CA GLU A 48 -14.12 2.34 6.81
C GLU A 48 -12.70 1.96 7.22
N TRP A 49 -11.93 1.34 6.33
CA TRP A 49 -10.54 0.98 6.60
C TRP A 49 -9.64 2.18 6.87
N ILE A 50 -9.83 3.29 6.16
CA ILE A 50 -9.11 4.54 6.42
C ILE A 50 -9.48 5.10 7.79
N ARG A 51 -10.77 5.09 8.14
CA ARG A 51 -11.26 5.59 9.43
C ARG A 51 -10.79 4.73 10.60
N ASP A 52 -10.73 3.42 10.41
CA ASP A 52 -10.26 2.44 11.39
C ASP A 52 -8.71 2.35 11.42
N GLY A 53 -8.01 3.11 10.56
CA GLY A 53 -6.54 3.19 10.53
C GLY A 53 -5.86 2.00 9.86
N LEU A 54 -6.62 1.13 9.20
CA LEU A 54 -6.11 -0.04 8.47
C LEU A 54 -5.53 0.31 7.10
N VAL A 55 -5.94 1.46 6.53
CA VAL A 55 -5.37 1.99 5.29
C VAL A 55 -4.96 3.43 5.53
N VAL A 56 -3.66 3.72 5.48
CA VAL A 56 -3.13 5.05 5.78
C VAL A 56 -2.12 5.48 4.74
N CYS A 57 -1.86 6.77 4.65
CA CYS A 57 -0.73 7.27 3.88
C CYS A 57 0.55 7.17 4.73
N PRO A 58 1.71 6.82 4.14
CA PRO A 58 2.96 6.80 4.86
C PRO A 58 3.31 8.19 5.40
N LEU A 59 3.79 8.24 6.64
CA LEU A 59 4.21 9.49 7.25
C LEU A 59 5.54 9.97 6.64
N PRO A 60 5.79 11.30 6.60
CA PRO A 60 7.05 11.84 6.11
C PRO A 60 8.29 11.22 6.77
N ASP A 61 8.26 11.03 8.09
CA ASP A 61 9.35 10.39 8.84
C ASP A 61 9.61 8.93 8.41
N GLU A 62 8.56 8.16 8.08
CA GLU A 62 8.69 6.78 7.59
C GLU A 62 9.32 6.75 6.20
N ILE A 63 8.87 7.66 5.33
CA ILE A 63 9.43 7.84 3.98
C ILE A 63 10.91 8.20 4.07
N GLU A 64 11.29 9.13 4.95
CA GLU A 64 12.69 9.48 5.16
C GLU A 64 13.51 8.28 5.65
N ALA A 65 12.99 7.48 6.59
CA ALA A 65 13.65 6.27 7.08
C ALA A 65 13.84 5.21 5.98
N TRP A 66 12.86 5.04 5.09
CA TRP A 66 12.95 4.12 3.95
C TRP A 66 13.86 4.65 2.84
N ASN A 67 13.90 5.96 2.63
CA ASN A 67 14.85 6.60 1.72
C ASN A 67 16.31 6.40 2.15
N LEU A 68 16.57 6.33 3.46
CA LEU A 68 17.89 5.98 3.98
C LEU A 68 18.26 4.50 3.77
N ASN A 69 17.27 3.64 3.50
CA ASN A 69 17.42 2.20 3.28
C ASN A 69 16.74 1.78 1.97
N GLU A 70 17.25 2.26 0.84
CA GLU A 70 16.65 2.06 -0.50
C GLU A 70 16.52 0.58 -0.94
N ASP A 71 17.28 -0.33 -0.34
CA ASP A 71 17.20 -1.78 -0.55
C ASP A 71 16.16 -2.49 0.34
N ALA A 72 15.45 -1.75 1.21
CA ALA A 72 14.37 -2.32 2.02
C ALA A 72 13.27 -2.87 1.12
N THR A 73 12.85 -4.11 1.34
CA THR A 73 11.79 -4.76 0.57
C THR A 73 10.52 -4.83 1.38
N PHE A 74 9.40 -4.49 0.75
CA PHE A 74 8.09 -4.55 1.39
C PHE A 74 7.14 -5.46 0.59
N PRO A 75 6.22 -6.16 1.27
CA PRO A 75 5.15 -6.87 0.59
C PRO A 75 4.19 -5.84 -0.01
N THR A 76 4.13 -5.77 -1.34
CA THR A 76 3.41 -4.74 -2.09
C THR A 76 2.40 -5.37 -3.03
N ILE A 77 1.22 -4.76 -3.09
CA ILE A 77 0.17 -5.03 -4.07
C ILE A 77 0.13 -3.84 -5.02
N GLN A 78 0.27 -4.08 -6.32
CA GLN A 78 0.17 -3.04 -7.34
C GLN A 78 -1.13 -3.19 -8.11
N VAL A 79 -1.90 -2.10 -8.20
CA VAL A 79 -3.17 -2.05 -8.93
C VAL A 79 -3.15 -0.84 -9.86
N GLY A 80 -2.94 -1.08 -11.16
CA GLY A 80 -2.80 0.00 -12.14
C GLY A 80 -1.62 0.91 -11.82
N GLU A 81 -1.92 2.19 -11.55
CA GLU A 81 -0.94 3.24 -11.22
C GLU A 81 -0.77 3.44 -9.69
N MET A 82 -1.38 2.59 -8.86
CA MET A 82 -1.31 2.65 -7.40
C MET A 82 -0.51 1.50 -6.81
N ALA A 83 0.21 1.78 -5.73
CA ALA A 83 0.92 0.79 -4.93
C ALA A 83 0.41 0.79 -3.48
N PHE A 84 0.18 -0.41 -2.96
CA PHE A 84 -0.30 -0.65 -1.61
C PHE A 84 0.71 -1.52 -0.90
N VAL A 85 1.36 -0.98 0.13
CA VAL A 85 2.38 -1.67 0.90
C VAL A 85 1.73 -2.27 2.14
N LEU A 86 1.85 -3.57 2.28
CA LEU A 86 1.38 -4.31 3.45
C LEU A 86 2.36 -4.11 4.59
N ILE A 87 1.88 -3.55 5.70
CA ILE A 87 2.66 -3.31 6.91
C ILE A 87 1.85 -3.68 8.15
N GLU A 88 2.52 -3.85 9.28
CA GLU A 88 1.87 -3.89 10.59
C GLU A 88 1.78 -2.43 11.09
N VAL A 89 0.57 -1.86 11.16
CA VAL A 89 0.33 -0.49 11.67
C VAL A 89 0.11 -0.44 13.19
#